data_AF-A0A512BSB9-F1
#
_entry.id   AF-A0A512BSB9-F1
#
_cell.length_a   1.000
_cell.length_b   1.000
_cell.length_c   1.000
_cell.angle_alpha   90.00
_cell.angle_beta   90.00
_cell.angle_gamma   90.00
#
_symmetry.space_group_name_H-M   'P 1'
#
loop_
_entity.id
_entity.type
_entity.pdbx_description
1 polymer ?
#
loop_
_entity_poly.entity_id
_entity_poly.type
_entity_poly.pdbx_seq_one_letter_code
_entity_poly.pdbx_strand_id
1 'polypeptide(L)'
;MSRFNAMQAEACYDQIEQDIIRAYVQLALTPDHADGSRTIRLAQFGAVEVRLSEAPLEDTPPTVPPFWVEIYSYESDSIVDSCGCFEFDEDELSAAVELVIEAQQGQLLH
;
A
#
# COMPACT_ATOMS: atom_id res chain seq x y z
N MET A 1 27.13 5.96 9.58
CA MET A 1 26.23 5.99 8.40
C MET A 1 26.68 7.12 7.48
N SER A 2 26.87 6.84 6.19
CA SER A 2 27.34 7.84 5.22
C SER A 2 26.17 8.69 4.72
N ARG A 3 26.35 10.01 4.58
CA ARG A 3 25.32 10.96 4.10
C ARG A 3 24.66 10.54 2.78
N PHE A 4 25.39 9.82 1.93
CA PHE A 4 24.89 9.29 0.65
C PHE A 4 23.82 8.19 0.79
N ASN A 5 23.80 7.46 1.91
CA ASN A 5 22.81 6.40 2.14
C ASN A 5 21.50 6.96 2.68
N ALA A 6 21.57 8.01 3.51
CA ALA A 6 20.40 8.71 4.03
C ALA A 6 19.61 9.38 2.89
N MET A 7 20.30 10.11 2.01
CA MET A 7 19.66 10.81 0.88
C MET A 7 18.98 9.87 -0.12
N GLN A 8 19.44 8.61 -0.23
CA GLN A 8 18.79 7.60 -1.07
C GLN A 8 17.57 6.97 -0.39
N ALA A 9 17.63 6.78 0.94
CA ALA A 9 16.48 6.31 1.70
C ALA A 9 15.34 7.35 1.71
N GLU A 10 15.68 8.63 1.89
CA GLU A 10 14.71 9.74 1.79
C GLU A 10 14.06 9.81 0.40
N ALA A 11 14.85 9.71 -0.68
CA ALA A 11 14.30 9.73 -2.04
C ALA A 11 13.44 8.49 -2.36
N CYS A 12 13.75 7.33 -1.79
CA CYS A 12 12.92 6.13 -1.91
C CYS A 12 11.60 6.29 -1.16
N TYR A 13 11.65 6.90 0.02
CA TYR A 13 10.48 7.19 0.84
C TYR A 13 9.51 8.14 0.11
N ASP A 14 10.01 9.30 -0.35
CA ASP A 14 9.22 10.29 -1.09
C ASP A 14 8.57 9.68 -2.35
N GLN A 15 9.29 8.78 -3.03
CA GLN A 15 8.77 8.13 -4.23
C GLN A 15 7.62 7.17 -3.92
N ILE A 16 7.77 6.35 -2.87
CA ILE A 16 6.71 5.42 -2.42
C ILE A 16 5.49 6.20 -1.96
N GLU A 17 5.70 7.27 -1.19
CA GLU A 17 4.66 8.19 -0.75
C GLU A 17 3.84 8.72 -1.95
N GLN A 18 4.53 9.26 -2.95
CA GLN A 18 3.88 9.77 -4.16
C GLN A 18 3.12 8.70 -4.95
N ASP A 19 3.63 7.47 -4.98
CA ASP A 19 2.96 6.38 -5.67
C ASP A 19 1.70 5.93 -4.91
N ILE A 20 1.70 5.94 -3.57
CA ILE A 20 0.52 5.72 -2.74
C ILE A 20 -0.55 6.79 -3.02
N ILE A 21 -0.18 8.08 -2.97
CA ILE A 21 -1.10 9.17 -3.24
C ILE A 21 -1.65 9.12 -4.67
N ARG A 22 -0.82 8.78 -5.65
CA ARG A 22 -1.26 8.61 -7.04
C ARG A 22 -2.27 7.47 -7.15
N ALA A 23 -2.00 6.34 -6.52
CA ALA A 23 -2.90 5.19 -6.53
C ALA A 23 -4.22 5.52 -5.84
N TYR A 24 -4.21 6.26 -4.73
CA TYR A 24 -5.41 6.72 -4.04
C TYR A 24 -6.32 7.56 -4.97
N VAL A 25 -5.72 8.50 -5.70
CA VAL A 25 -6.47 9.30 -6.70
C VAL A 25 -6.99 8.42 -7.84
N GLN A 26 -6.21 7.45 -8.30
CA GLN A 26 -6.63 6.53 -9.36
C GLN A 26 -7.72 5.54 -8.91
N LEU A 27 -7.71 5.14 -7.64
CA LEU A 27 -8.69 4.23 -7.06
C LEU A 27 -10.09 4.82 -7.14
N ALA A 28 -10.24 6.12 -6.87
CA ALA A 28 -11.50 6.85 -7.01
C ALA A 28 -12.06 6.89 -8.45
N LEU A 29 -11.21 6.60 -9.46
CA LEU A 29 -11.59 6.52 -10.86
C LEU A 29 -11.74 5.08 -11.36
N THR A 30 -11.42 4.10 -10.52
CA THR A 30 -11.44 2.68 -10.86
C THR A 30 -12.85 2.13 -10.74
N PRO A 31 -13.36 1.36 -11.71
CA PRO A 31 -14.66 0.73 -11.60
C PRO A 31 -14.68 -0.28 -10.44
N ASP A 32 -15.82 -0.38 -9.76
CA ASP A 32 -16.02 -1.35 -8.69
C ASP A 32 -15.85 -2.79 -9.22
N HIS A 33 -15.24 -3.66 -8.41
CA HIS A 33 -15.30 -5.09 -8.62
C HIS A 33 -16.72 -5.63 -8.31
N ALA A 34 -16.96 -6.91 -8.64
CA ALA A 34 -18.27 -7.54 -8.47
C ALA A 34 -18.76 -7.58 -7.01
N ASP A 35 -17.84 -7.47 -6.05
CA ASP A 35 -18.06 -7.40 -4.61
C ASP A 35 -18.18 -5.95 -4.07
N GLY A 36 -18.13 -4.94 -4.95
CA GLY A 36 -18.24 -3.53 -4.58
C GLY A 36 -16.94 -2.92 -4.03
N SER A 37 -15.86 -3.69 -3.96
CA SER A 37 -14.54 -3.18 -3.59
C SER A 37 -13.83 -2.57 -4.81
N ARG A 38 -12.87 -1.68 -4.57
CA ARG A 38 -11.93 -1.24 -5.59
C ARG A 38 -10.54 -1.69 -5.21
N THR A 39 -9.71 -2.00 -6.20
CA THR A 39 -8.32 -2.34 -5.94
C THR A 39 -7.46 -1.86 -7.09
N ILE A 40 -6.31 -1.28 -6.76
CA ILE A 40 -5.29 -0.91 -7.72
C ILE A 40 -3.92 -1.41 -7.23
N ARG A 41 -3.09 -1.87 -8.17
CA ARG A 41 -1.73 -2.30 -7.86
C ARG A 41 -0.82 -1.08 -7.69
N LEU A 42 -0.09 -1.03 -6.58
CA LEU A 42 0.97 -0.05 -6.31
C LEU A 42 2.30 -0.52 -6.89
N ALA A 43 2.72 -1.73 -6.52
CA ALA A 43 4.00 -2.31 -6.90
C ALA A 43 3.93 -3.83 -6.94
N GLN A 44 4.92 -4.46 -7.57
CA GLN A 44 5.10 -5.91 -7.54
C GLN A 44 6.57 -6.23 -7.32
N PHE A 45 6.84 -7.03 -6.30
CA PHE A 45 8.16 -7.50 -5.94
C PHE A 45 8.16 -9.03 -6.01
N GLY A 46 8.61 -9.59 -7.13
CA GLY A 46 8.63 -11.04 -7.35
C GLY A 46 7.24 -11.67 -7.21
N ALA A 47 7.08 -12.54 -6.22
CA ALA A 47 5.83 -13.26 -5.94
C ALA A 47 4.87 -12.50 -5.00
N VAL A 48 5.22 -11.27 -4.64
CA VAL A 48 4.44 -10.41 -3.77
C VAL A 48 3.96 -9.18 -4.55
N GLU A 49 2.71 -8.81 -4.35
CA GLU A 49 2.08 -7.61 -4.88
C GLU A 49 1.72 -6.65 -3.73
N VAL A 50 2.07 -5.39 -3.87
CA VAL A 50 1.52 -4.33 -3.04
C VAL A 50 0.34 -3.72 -3.77
N ARG A 51 -0.81 -3.67 -3.11
CA ARG A 51 -2.05 -3.12 -3.68
C ARG A 51 -2.73 -2.18 -2.69
N LEU A 52 -3.48 -1.24 -3.25
CA LEU A 52 -4.36 -0.35 -2.51
C LEU A 52 -5.81 -0.78 -2.78
N SER A 53 -6.56 -1.09 -1.74
CA SER A 53 -7.97 -1.47 -1.82
C SER A 53 -8.86 -0.48 -1.05
N GLU A 54 -10.08 -0.29 -1.55
CA GLU A 54 -11.17 0.42 -0.88
C GLU A 54 -12.26 -0.60 -0.56
N ALA A 55 -12.59 -0.72 0.72
CA ALA A 55 -13.67 -1.57 1.20
C ALA A 55 -15.04 -0.96 0.82
N PRO A 56 -16.09 -1.79 0.59
CA PRO A 56 -17.42 -1.28 0.31
C PRO A 56 -17.92 -0.39 1.46
N LEU A 57 -18.27 0.87 1.13
CA LEU A 57 -18.72 1.86 2.12
C LEU A 57 -20.00 1.45 2.85
N GLU A 58 -20.86 0.64 2.23
CA GLU A 58 -22.14 0.21 2.82
C GLU A 58 -21.97 -0.79 3.98
N ASP A 59 -20.85 -1.50 4.03
CA ASP A 59 -20.56 -2.56 5.01
C ASP A 59 -19.45 -2.19 6.00
N THR A 60 -18.82 -1.02 5.83
CA THR A 60 -17.66 -0.62 6.65
C THR A 60 -18.10 0.33 7.79
N PRO A 61 -17.98 -0.08 9.07
CA PRO A 61 -18.30 0.82 10.19
C PRO A 61 -17.29 1.99 10.24
N PRO A 62 -17.68 3.16 10.76
CA PRO A 62 -16.83 4.36 10.75
C PRO A 62 -15.56 4.22 11.60
N THR A 63 -15.45 3.17 12.41
CA THR A 63 -14.26 2.85 13.21
C THR A 63 -13.25 1.98 12.47
N VAL A 64 -13.57 1.55 11.25
CA VAL A 64 -12.70 0.70 10.42
C VAL A 64 -12.21 1.54 9.24
N PRO A 65 -10.90 1.50 8.94
CA PRO A 65 -10.36 2.21 7.78
C PRO A 65 -11.04 1.77 6.47
N PRO A 66 -11.50 2.71 5.63
CA PRO A 66 -12.03 2.38 4.31
C PRO A 66 -10.95 1.99 3.31
N PHE A 67 -9.70 2.46 3.49
CA PHE A 67 -8.58 2.17 2.60
C PHE A 67 -7.58 1.23 3.25
N TRP A 68 -7.02 0.33 2.45
CA TRP A 68 -6.02 -0.64 2.89
C TRP A 68 -4.88 -0.72 1.90
N VAL A 69 -3.65 -0.50 2.38
CA VAL A 69 -2.44 -0.85 1.66
C VAL A 69 -2.07 -2.27 2.08
N GLU A 70 -2.15 -3.21 1.14
CA GLU A 70 -2.05 -4.64 1.41
C GLU A 70 -0.86 -5.25 0.67
N ILE A 71 -0.19 -6.18 1.34
CA ILE A 71 0.81 -7.06 0.74
C ILE A 71 0.13 -8.40 0.43
N TYR A 72 -0.04 -8.70 -0.85
CA TYR A 72 -0.61 -9.95 -1.34
C TYR A 72 0.49 -10.91 -1.81
N SER A 73 0.54 -12.13 -1.26
CA SER A 73 1.43 -13.18 -1.73
C SER A 73 0.72 -14.07 -2.75
N TYR A 74 1.28 -14.18 -3.95
CA TYR A 74 0.82 -15.12 -4.96
C TYR A 74 1.18 -16.58 -4.64
N GLU A 75 2.15 -16.82 -3.76
CA GLU A 75 2.54 -18.20 -3.37
C GLU A 75 1.53 -18.79 -2.39
N SER A 76 1.08 -17.99 -1.42
CA SER A 76 0.12 -18.38 -0.40
C SER A 76 -1.33 -18.05 -0.75
N ASP A 77 -1.55 -17.32 -1.84
CA ASP A 77 -2.86 -16.80 -2.28
C ASP A 77 -3.59 -16.03 -1.17
N SER A 78 -2.84 -15.20 -0.43
CA SER A 78 -3.31 -14.54 0.78
C SER A 78 -2.67 -13.17 1.01
N ILE A 79 -3.39 -12.29 1.72
CA ILE A 79 -2.82 -11.07 2.29
C ILE A 79 -1.88 -11.50 3.43
N VAL A 80 -0.61 -11.10 3.35
CA VAL A 80 0.41 -11.41 4.36
C VAL A 80 0.56 -10.29 5.38
N ASP A 81 0.29 -9.04 4.98
CA ASP A 81 0.27 -7.88 5.86
C ASP A 81 -0.57 -6.75 5.25
N SER A 82 -1.02 -5.81 6.07
CA SER A 82 -1.87 -4.70 5.66
C SER A 82 -1.80 -3.50 6.60
N CYS A 83 -1.82 -2.30 6.04
CA CYS A 83 -1.95 -1.04 6.75
C CYS A 83 -3.29 -0.39 6.39
N GLY A 84 -4.13 -0.11 7.39
CA GLY A 84 -5.41 0.58 7.18
C GLY A 84 -5.25 2.09 7.31
N CYS A 85 -5.86 2.84 6.39
CA CYS A 85 -5.80 4.30 6.34
C CYS A 85 -7.21 4.91 6.23
N PHE A 86 -7.48 5.95 7.01
CA PHE A 86 -8.72 6.72 6.92
C PHE A 86 -8.64 7.76 5.81
N GLU A 87 -7.56 8.53 5.78
CA GLU A 87 -7.41 9.66 4.87
C GLU A 87 -5.99 9.83 4.32
N PHE A 88 -5.08 8.93 4.67
CA PHE A 88 -3.65 9.04 4.35
C PHE A 88 -3.07 10.35 4.89
N ASP A 89 -3.33 10.64 6.18
CA ASP A 89 -2.60 11.69 6.88
C ASP A 89 -1.10 11.34 7.04
N GLU A 90 -0.29 12.26 7.58
CA GLU A 90 1.16 12.08 7.65
C GLU A 90 1.58 10.80 8.40
N ASP A 91 0.88 10.44 9.48
CA ASP A 91 1.20 9.26 10.29
C ASP A 91 0.77 7.97 9.56
N GLU A 92 -0.44 7.96 8.98
CA GLU A 92 -0.96 6.83 8.20
C GLU A 92 -0.13 6.55 6.96
N LEU A 93 0.22 7.61 6.24
CA LEU A 93 1.02 7.53 5.03
C LEU A 93 2.43 7.05 5.34
N SER A 94 3.00 7.50 6.46
CA SER A 94 4.31 7.01 6.92
C SER A 94 4.29 5.51 7.22
N ALA A 95 3.28 5.02 7.94
CA ALA A 95 3.12 3.59 8.21
C ALA A 95 2.92 2.77 6.92
N ALA A 96 2.17 3.30 5.95
CA ALA A 96 1.99 2.66 4.67
C ALA A 96 3.30 2.60 3.86
N VAL A 97 4.12 3.66 3.88
CA VAL A 97 5.44 3.67 3.23
C VAL A 97 6.37 2.65 3.87
N GLU A 98 6.40 2.58 5.20
CA GLU A 98 7.18 1.58 5.94
C GLU A 98 6.80 0.14 5.53
N LEU A 99 5.50 -0.15 5.43
CA LEU A 99 5.00 -1.45 4.96
C LEU A 99 5.54 -1.82 3.56
N VAL A 100 5.53 -0.87 2.61
CA VAL A 100 6.03 -1.10 1.25
C VAL A 100 7.55 -1.32 1.24
N ILE A 101 8.29 -0.58 2.06
CA ILE A 101 9.74 -0.75 2.21
C ILE A 101 10.05 -2.14 2.77
N GLU A 102 9.33 -2.59 3.80
CA GLU A 102 9.49 -3.92 4.37
C GLU A 102 9.19 -5.02 3.34
N ALA A 103 8.13 -4.87 2.55
CA ALA A 103 7.80 -5.77 1.45
C ALA A 103 8.95 -5.90 0.44
N GLN A 104 9.53 -4.75 0.05
CA GLN A 104 10.63 -4.70 -0.90
C GLN A 104 11.90 -5.36 -0.34
N GLN A 105 12.21 -5.11 0.95
CA GLN A 105 13.38 -5.68 1.61
C GLN A 105 13.24 -7.20 1.84
N GLY A 106 12.06 -7.66 2.23
CA GLY A 106 11.76 -9.08 2.43
C GLY A 106 11.95 -9.90 1.15
N GLN A 107 11.63 -9.32 -0.01
CA GLN A 107 11.83 -9.97 -1.31
C GLN A 107 13.30 -9.95 -1.78
N LEU A 108 14.12 -9.00 -1.34
CA LEU A 108 15.54 -8.93 -1.69
C LEU A 108 16.41 -9.93 -0.91
N LEU A 109 15.85 -10.61 0.10
CA LEU A 109 16.56 -11.56 0.98
C LEU A 109 16.31 -13.05 0.63
N HIS A 110 15.49 -13.35 -0.38
CA HIS A 110 15.22 -14.71 -0.89
C HIS A 110 15.60 -14.84 -2.37
#